data_AF-A0A8T5UHM8-F1
#
_entry.id   AF-A0A8T5UHM8-F1
#
_cell.length_a   1.000
_cell.length_b   1.000
_cell.length_c   1.000
_cell.angle_alpha   90.00
_cell.angle_beta   90.00
_cell.angle_gamma   90.00
#
_symmetry.space_group_name_H-M   'P 1'
#
loop_
_entity.id
_entity.type
_entity.pdbx_description
1 polymer ?
#
loop_
_entity_poly.entity_id
_entity_poly.type
_entity_poly.pdbx_seq_one_letter_code
_entity_poly.pdbx_strand_id
1 'polypeptide(L)'
;MAELDLVKNINARQIKLLQESGISSAEALAMSPHNIISEIDGLGEKTAKKLIWNARNALGMSEFITAEDIDENTEYITTGSAELNRILGGGFQTGKLTEVYGPFKSGKTNLAHTIAVSIQLPKGKGGLGAKVAYLDTENTFSKEKIKRIAKRFGMDPKKVLSGIFHARIFSSDHQSQMITKAETLCKTRGVRLIVMDSLMALMRAEYVGIGMLARRQSVLNNMIHALSRIAETYNCAVLLTNQVATKMMGMFSGNDAIGGNIIAHGCHFRVMFKTKGFSSNNSLKRRAVIVDAPDLPPEEAEFYITSVGIADTENAEMPKGDTSGFEVPSLYEDVEEEEVAASIDPEATSENGDGEKELITVKGIGAGMAVQLKKAGINSVDELISAQPEELASKVSGASLRKVQEWQGNAKSMIQA
;
A
#
# COMPACT_ATOMS: atom_id res chain seq x y z
N MET A 1 18.82 -10.70 -22.46
CA MET A 1 17.65 -11.27 -23.15
C MET A 1 18.07 -11.65 -24.55
N ALA A 2 17.64 -12.82 -25.00
CA ALA A 2 17.90 -13.40 -26.30
C ALA A 2 17.02 -12.74 -27.38
N GLU A 3 17.63 -12.38 -28.51
CA GLU A 3 16.92 -11.83 -29.66
C GLU A 3 16.01 -12.88 -30.32
N LEU A 4 14.93 -12.42 -30.95
CA LEU A 4 14.00 -13.32 -31.67
C LEU A 4 14.66 -14.05 -32.83
N ASP A 5 15.73 -13.51 -33.41
CA ASP A 5 16.48 -14.12 -34.51
C ASP A 5 17.11 -15.48 -34.16
N LEU A 6 17.26 -15.77 -32.86
CA LEU A 6 17.72 -17.07 -32.37
C LEU A 6 16.66 -18.17 -32.55
N VAL A 7 15.39 -17.80 -32.76
CA VAL A 7 14.29 -18.75 -32.92
C VAL A 7 14.36 -19.39 -34.30
N LYS A 8 14.64 -20.69 -34.34
CA LYS A 8 14.77 -21.44 -35.59
C LYS A 8 13.53 -21.28 -36.49
N ASN A 9 13.74 -21.05 -37.78
CA ASN A 9 12.69 -20.90 -38.81
C ASN A 9 11.70 -19.75 -38.59
N ILE A 10 12.07 -18.74 -37.80
CA ILE A 10 11.33 -17.47 -37.76
C ILE A 10 11.74 -16.60 -38.96
N ASN A 11 10.81 -15.82 -39.51
CA ASN A 11 11.09 -14.88 -40.60
C ASN A 11 10.89 -13.42 -40.17
N ALA A 12 11.44 -12.48 -40.95
CA ALA A 12 11.41 -11.04 -40.66
C ALA A 12 9.99 -10.47 -40.49
N ARG A 13 9.00 -10.99 -41.25
CA ARG A 13 7.60 -10.58 -41.09
C ARG A 13 7.05 -11.01 -39.74
N GLN A 14 7.31 -12.25 -39.33
CA GLN A 14 6.87 -12.78 -38.03
C GLN A 14 7.53 -12.04 -36.86
N ILE A 15 8.83 -11.76 -36.95
CA ILE A 15 9.55 -10.96 -35.95
C ILE A 15 8.88 -9.59 -35.80
N LYS A 16 8.61 -8.91 -36.92
CA LYS A 16 7.96 -7.60 -36.90
C LYS A 16 6.58 -7.65 -36.24
N LEU A 17 5.73 -8.63 -36.62
CA LEU A 17 4.41 -8.81 -36.03
C LEU A 17 4.49 -9.04 -34.51
N LEU A 18 5.38 -9.94 -34.07
CA LEU A 18 5.60 -10.21 -32.65
C LEU A 18 6.03 -8.93 -31.90
N GLN A 19 7.01 -8.20 -32.44
CA GLN A 19 7.51 -6.96 -31.83
C GLN A 19 6.44 -5.87 -31.75
N GLU A 20 5.62 -5.71 -32.80
CA GLU A 20 4.48 -4.78 -32.83
C GLU A 20 3.40 -5.17 -31.80
N SER A 21 3.25 -6.47 -31.52
CA SER A 21 2.37 -7.00 -30.47
C SER A 21 3.03 -7.06 -29.08
N GLY A 22 4.25 -6.53 -28.91
CA GLY A 22 4.94 -6.45 -27.62
C GLY A 22 5.80 -7.67 -27.25
N ILE A 23 5.84 -8.71 -28.09
CA ILE A 23 6.69 -9.90 -27.91
C ILE A 23 8.00 -9.68 -28.67
N SER A 24 9.08 -9.40 -27.95
CA SER A 24 10.31 -8.94 -28.61
C SER A 24 11.60 -9.65 -28.23
N SER A 25 11.50 -10.66 -27.37
CA SER A 25 12.63 -11.53 -27.05
C SER A 25 12.21 -12.97 -27.20
N ALA A 26 13.19 -13.85 -27.36
CA ALA A 26 12.93 -15.28 -27.40
C ALA A 26 12.30 -15.76 -26.08
N GLU A 27 12.70 -15.19 -24.93
CA GLU A 27 12.14 -15.53 -23.62
C GLU A 27 10.64 -15.16 -23.54
N ALA A 28 10.29 -13.94 -23.96
CA ALA A 28 8.91 -13.49 -23.96
C ALA A 28 8.03 -14.37 -24.85
N LEU A 29 8.54 -14.78 -26.02
CA LEU A 29 7.84 -15.71 -26.92
C LEU A 29 7.72 -17.11 -26.31
N ALA A 30 8.78 -17.64 -25.71
CA ALA A 30 8.80 -18.97 -25.11
C ALA A 30 7.84 -19.11 -23.91
N MET A 31 7.73 -18.05 -23.10
CA MET A 31 6.86 -17.98 -21.93
C MET A 31 5.42 -17.56 -22.25
N SER A 32 5.13 -17.12 -23.48
CA SER A 32 3.79 -16.70 -23.87
C SER A 32 2.85 -17.89 -24.07
N PRO A 33 1.57 -17.78 -23.67
CA PRO A 33 0.58 -18.81 -23.93
C PRO A 33 0.18 -18.81 -25.40
N HIS A 34 -0.22 -19.98 -25.92
CA HIS A 34 -0.45 -20.15 -27.36
C HIS A 34 -1.58 -19.27 -27.89
N ASN A 35 -2.62 -19.02 -27.09
CA ASN A 35 -3.80 -18.28 -27.49
C ASN A 35 -3.45 -16.81 -27.79
N ILE A 36 -2.63 -16.19 -26.95
CA ILE A 36 -2.16 -14.82 -27.13
C ILE A 36 -1.36 -14.68 -28.43
N ILE A 37 -0.44 -15.61 -28.71
CA ILE A 37 0.37 -15.55 -29.94
C ILE A 37 -0.47 -15.88 -31.18
N SER A 38 -1.46 -16.77 -31.06
CA SER A 38 -2.33 -17.13 -32.19
C SER A 38 -3.32 -16.03 -32.57
N GLU A 39 -3.67 -15.15 -31.64
CA GLU A 39 -4.53 -13.97 -31.88
C GLU A 39 -3.80 -12.84 -32.61
N ILE A 40 -2.48 -12.91 -32.76
CA ILE A 40 -1.74 -11.95 -33.58
C ILE A 40 -2.08 -12.17 -35.05
N ASP A 41 -2.67 -11.14 -35.67
CA ASP A 41 -3.08 -11.14 -37.07
C ASP A 41 -1.92 -11.58 -37.99
N GLY A 42 -2.11 -12.71 -38.66
CA GLY A 42 -1.16 -13.26 -39.62
C GLY A 42 -0.21 -14.35 -39.09
N LEU A 43 -0.23 -14.69 -37.80
CA LEU A 43 0.49 -15.88 -37.30
C LEU A 43 -0.39 -17.14 -37.38
N GLY A 44 -1.61 -17.10 -36.82
CA GLY A 44 -2.50 -18.25 -36.74
C GLY A 44 -1.98 -19.38 -35.83
N GLU A 45 -2.84 -20.34 -35.49
CA GLU A 45 -2.59 -21.29 -34.41
C GLU A 45 -1.38 -22.21 -34.63
N LYS A 46 -1.25 -22.79 -35.84
CA LYS A 46 -0.16 -23.72 -36.16
C LYS A 46 1.21 -23.05 -36.09
N THR A 47 1.31 -21.83 -36.61
CA THR A 47 2.54 -21.04 -36.59
C THR A 47 2.89 -20.64 -35.16
N ALA A 48 1.91 -20.16 -34.39
CA ALA A 48 2.10 -19.76 -33.00
C ALA A 48 2.72 -20.90 -32.17
N LYS A 49 2.13 -22.10 -32.22
CA LYS A 49 2.66 -23.28 -31.51
C LYS A 49 4.09 -23.60 -31.93
N LYS A 50 4.39 -23.55 -33.24
CA LYS A 50 5.73 -23.83 -33.77
C LYS A 50 6.77 -22.80 -33.33
N LEU A 51 6.41 -21.51 -33.35
CA LEU A 51 7.30 -20.42 -32.92
C LEU A 51 7.62 -20.52 -31.44
N ILE A 52 6.60 -20.74 -30.60
CA ILE A 52 6.78 -20.94 -29.15
C ILE A 52 7.67 -22.15 -28.88
N TRP A 53 7.41 -23.29 -29.54
CA TRP A 53 8.23 -24.50 -29.40
C TRP A 53 9.70 -24.26 -29.78
N ASN A 54 9.94 -23.60 -30.92
CA ASN A 54 11.28 -23.30 -31.37
C ASN A 54 12.00 -22.33 -30.43
N ALA A 55 11.29 -21.35 -29.86
CA ALA A 55 11.85 -20.43 -28.87
C ALA A 55 12.25 -21.18 -27.59
N ARG A 56 11.40 -22.09 -27.10
CA ARG A 56 11.73 -22.94 -25.93
C ARG A 56 12.97 -23.79 -26.17
N ASN A 57 13.06 -24.45 -27.32
CA ASN A 57 14.24 -25.25 -27.67
C ASN A 57 15.51 -24.39 -27.76
N ALA A 58 15.43 -23.20 -28.36
CA ALA A 58 16.56 -22.29 -28.48
C ALA A 58 17.08 -21.80 -27.12
N LEU A 59 16.21 -21.77 -26.11
CA LEU A 59 16.53 -21.35 -24.74
C LEU A 59 16.78 -22.53 -23.79
N GLY A 60 16.78 -23.77 -24.27
CA GLY A 60 16.94 -24.96 -23.42
C GLY A 60 15.77 -25.23 -22.47
N MET A 61 14.60 -24.63 -22.70
CA MET A 61 13.40 -24.79 -21.86
C MET A 61 12.59 -26.07 -22.18
N SER A 62 13.07 -26.91 -23.10
CA SER A 62 12.41 -28.16 -23.51
C SER A 62 12.87 -29.38 -22.72
N GLU A 63 13.98 -29.27 -22.00
CA GLU A 63 14.60 -30.35 -21.25
C GLU A 63 14.38 -30.15 -19.75
N PHE A 64 14.32 -31.27 -19.02
CA PHE A 64 14.41 -31.22 -17.56
C PHE A 64 15.87 -30.99 -17.16
N ILE A 65 16.10 -30.08 -16.22
CA ILE A 65 17.41 -29.86 -15.59
C ILE A 65 17.41 -30.41 -14.17
N THR A 66 18.59 -30.64 -13.60
CA THR A 66 18.68 -31.01 -12.17
C THR A 66 18.43 -29.78 -11.30
N ALA A 67 18.03 -29.99 -10.04
CA ALA A 67 17.84 -28.87 -9.12
C ALA A 67 19.15 -28.12 -8.81
N GLU A 68 20.31 -28.76 -8.97
CA GLU A 68 21.63 -28.16 -8.82
C GLU A 68 21.93 -27.14 -9.93
N ASP A 69 21.37 -27.36 -11.13
CA ASP A 69 21.60 -26.51 -12.30
C ASP A 69 20.63 -25.31 -12.39
N ILE A 70 19.80 -25.08 -11.36
CA ILE A 70 18.87 -23.94 -11.34
C ILE A 70 19.65 -22.66 -11.07
N ASP A 71 19.66 -21.74 -12.04
CA ASP A 71 20.25 -20.42 -11.87
C ASP A 71 19.43 -19.54 -10.91
N GLU A 72 19.98 -19.24 -9.74
CA GLU A 72 19.41 -18.28 -8.78
C GLU A 72 19.71 -16.83 -9.19
N ASN A 73 18.82 -16.25 -10.00
CA ASN A 73 18.94 -14.86 -10.48
C ASN A 73 18.16 -13.85 -9.62
N THR A 74 17.72 -14.24 -8.41
CA THR A 74 16.93 -13.38 -7.54
C THR A 74 17.79 -12.25 -6.97
N GLU A 75 17.35 -11.01 -7.20
CA GLU A 75 17.94 -9.81 -6.62
C GLU A 75 16.97 -9.18 -5.62
N TYR A 76 17.52 -8.41 -4.67
CA TYR A 76 16.76 -7.87 -3.54
C TYR A 76 16.71 -6.34 -3.58
N ILE A 77 15.55 -5.79 -3.26
CA ILE A 77 15.30 -4.36 -3.12
C ILE A 77 15.00 -4.06 -1.66
N THR A 78 15.75 -3.14 -1.04
CA THR A 78 15.53 -2.77 0.36
C THR A 78 14.16 -2.12 0.56
N THR A 79 13.46 -2.53 1.62
CA THR A 79 12.18 -1.92 2.01
C THR A 79 12.34 -0.57 2.72
N GLY A 80 13.59 -0.19 3.05
CA GLY A 80 13.90 0.96 3.90
C GLY A 80 13.79 0.69 5.41
N SER A 81 13.46 -0.55 5.80
CA SER A 81 13.45 -1.06 7.17
C SER A 81 14.27 -2.35 7.24
N ALA A 82 15.23 -2.41 8.16
CA ALA A 82 16.03 -3.59 8.41
C ALA A 82 15.15 -4.76 8.90
N GLU A 83 14.16 -4.50 9.75
CA GLU A 83 13.27 -5.54 10.25
C GLU A 83 12.36 -6.12 9.16
N LEU A 84 11.85 -5.27 8.26
CA LEU A 84 11.11 -5.77 7.10
C LEU A 84 12.00 -6.55 6.13
N ASN A 85 13.24 -6.08 5.90
CA ASN A 85 14.18 -6.84 5.08
C ASN A 85 14.50 -8.20 5.71
N ARG A 86 14.66 -8.27 7.04
CA ARG A 86 14.93 -9.51 7.77
C ARG A 86 13.86 -10.55 7.53
N ILE A 87 12.58 -10.19 7.73
CA ILE A 87 11.49 -11.15 7.52
C ILE A 87 11.32 -11.50 6.04
N LEU A 88 11.63 -10.61 5.11
CA LEU A 88 11.56 -10.89 3.66
C LEU A 88 12.81 -11.60 3.11
N GLY A 89 13.68 -12.16 3.96
CA GLY A 89 14.86 -12.89 3.51
C GLY A 89 15.93 -12.03 2.82
N GLY A 90 15.96 -10.72 3.11
CA GLY A 90 16.93 -9.76 2.56
C GLY A 90 16.28 -8.54 1.90
N GLY A 91 14.99 -8.60 1.59
CA GLY A 91 14.24 -7.50 0.99
C GLY A 91 13.23 -7.99 -0.05
N PHE A 92 12.75 -7.09 -0.88
CA PHE A 92 11.76 -7.40 -1.90
C PHE A 92 12.42 -8.09 -3.11
N GLN A 93 11.97 -9.28 -3.46
CA GLN A 93 12.62 -10.15 -4.45
C GLN A 93 12.19 -9.84 -5.90
N THR A 94 13.15 -9.84 -6.83
CA THR A 94 12.86 -9.81 -8.27
C THR A 94 12.44 -11.19 -8.79
N GLY A 95 11.76 -11.23 -9.95
CA GLY A 95 11.25 -12.47 -10.51
C GLY A 95 10.02 -13.02 -9.78
N LYS A 96 9.49 -12.29 -8.79
CA LYS A 96 8.44 -12.74 -7.88
C LYS A 96 7.34 -11.68 -7.74
N LEU A 97 6.14 -12.17 -7.46
CA LEU A 97 4.97 -11.37 -7.12
C LEU A 97 4.82 -11.34 -5.61
N THR A 98 4.78 -10.16 -5.03
CA THR A 98 4.49 -9.98 -3.60
C THR A 98 3.19 -9.20 -3.43
N GLU A 99 2.23 -9.82 -2.75
CA GLU A 99 1.02 -9.18 -2.25
C GLU A 99 1.29 -8.57 -0.88
N VAL A 100 0.98 -7.29 -0.71
CA VAL A 100 0.90 -6.63 0.59
C VAL A 100 -0.53 -6.21 0.85
N TYR A 101 -1.17 -6.84 1.83
CA TYR A 101 -2.58 -6.64 2.11
C TYR A 101 -2.84 -6.25 3.57
N GLY A 102 -3.94 -5.55 3.82
CA GLY A 102 -4.28 -5.08 5.16
C GLY A 102 -5.38 -4.03 5.17
N PRO A 103 -5.86 -3.60 6.35
CA PRO A 103 -6.90 -2.57 6.46
C PRO A 103 -6.43 -1.21 5.94
N PHE A 104 -7.35 -0.27 5.81
CA PHE A 104 -7.01 1.12 5.52
C PHE A 104 -6.02 1.67 6.57
N LYS A 105 -5.16 2.62 6.16
CA LYS A 105 -4.06 3.19 6.98
C LYS A 105 -2.99 2.20 7.46
N SER A 106 -2.97 0.95 6.98
CA SER A 106 -1.97 -0.05 7.40
C SER A 106 -0.55 0.17 6.84
N GLY A 107 -0.39 1.03 5.84
CA GLY A 107 0.94 1.41 5.30
C GLY A 107 1.29 0.88 3.90
N LYS A 108 0.36 0.21 3.21
CA LYS A 108 0.59 -0.39 1.88
C LYS A 108 1.15 0.58 0.84
N THR A 109 0.45 1.70 0.58
CA THR A 109 0.92 2.77 -0.31
C THR A 109 2.24 3.41 0.16
N ASN A 110 2.48 3.48 1.48
CA ASN A 110 3.76 4.00 1.99
C ASN A 110 4.93 3.06 1.67
N LEU A 111 4.71 1.74 1.75
CA LEU A 111 5.68 0.75 1.28
C LEU A 111 5.88 0.88 -0.23
N ALA A 112 4.80 0.98 -1.01
CA ALA A 112 4.88 1.14 -2.47
C ALA A 112 5.72 2.37 -2.89
N HIS A 113 5.49 3.52 -2.27
CA HIS A 113 6.32 4.71 -2.49
C HIS A 113 7.78 4.48 -2.06
N THR A 114 8.02 3.83 -0.93
CA THR A 114 9.39 3.60 -0.42
C THR A 114 10.17 2.68 -1.36
N ILE A 115 9.56 1.58 -1.79
CA ILE A 115 10.18 0.62 -2.71
C ILE A 115 10.43 1.26 -4.08
N ALA A 116 9.47 2.05 -4.59
CA ALA A 116 9.61 2.78 -5.86
C ALA A 116 10.80 3.77 -5.89
N VAL A 117 11.19 4.28 -4.73
CA VAL A 117 12.40 5.09 -4.59
C VAL A 117 13.64 4.21 -4.40
N SER A 118 13.58 3.24 -3.49
CA SER A 118 14.73 2.40 -3.12
C SER A 118 15.30 1.57 -4.28
N ILE A 119 14.48 1.09 -5.22
CA ILE A 119 14.98 0.34 -6.40
C ILE A 119 15.91 1.19 -7.28
N GLN A 120 15.78 2.52 -7.25
CA GLN A 120 16.64 3.41 -8.02
C GLN A 120 18.02 3.61 -7.36
N LEU A 121 18.23 3.12 -6.14
CA LEU A 121 19.55 3.11 -5.50
C LEU A 121 20.51 2.17 -6.23
N PRO A 122 21.84 2.41 -6.14
CA PRO A 122 22.84 1.46 -6.61
C PRO A 122 22.74 0.11 -5.87
N LYS A 123 23.21 -0.97 -6.51
CA LYS A 123 23.27 -2.33 -5.92
C LYS A 123 23.91 -2.37 -4.54
N GLY A 124 25.05 -1.69 -4.37
CA GLY A 124 25.74 -1.62 -3.07
C GLY A 124 24.97 -0.89 -1.96
N LYS A 125 23.83 -0.26 -2.27
CA LYS A 125 22.93 0.40 -1.30
C LYS A 125 21.55 -0.28 -1.22
N GLY A 126 21.42 -1.49 -1.75
CA GLY A 126 20.17 -2.27 -1.70
C GLY A 126 19.11 -1.87 -2.74
N GLY A 127 19.49 -1.17 -3.81
CA GLY A 127 18.64 -0.96 -4.99
C GLY A 127 19.19 -1.67 -6.22
N LEU A 128 18.65 -1.38 -7.40
CA LEU A 128 19.06 -1.99 -8.67
C LEU A 128 19.42 -0.95 -9.75
N GLY A 129 19.39 0.34 -9.42
CA GLY A 129 19.54 1.44 -10.38
C GLY A 129 18.45 1.44 -11.46
N ALA A 130 17.30 0.83 -11.17
CA ALA A 130 16.28 0.53 -12.17
C ALA A 130 15.01 1.37 -11.98
N LYS A 131 14.23 1.49 -13.05
CA LYS A 131 13.02 2.33 -13.09
C LYS A 131 11.77 1.59 -12.65
N VAL A 132 10.69 2.33 -12.49
CA VAL A 132 9.41 1.85 -11.94
C VAL A 132 8.26 2.11 -12.91
N ALA A 133 7.38 1.12 -13.08
CA ALA A 133 6.03 1.34 -13.60
C ALA A 133 5.05 1.35 -12.41
N TYR A 134 4.34 2.44 -12.20
CA TYR A 134 3.39 2.62 -11.10
C TYR A 134 1.97 2.77 -11.66
N LEU A 135 1.16 1.73 -11.47
CA LEU A 135 -0.24 1.69 -11.90
C LEU A 135 -1.11 2.03 -10.69
N ASP A 136 -1.68 3.23 -10.72
CA ASP A 136 -2.46 3.79 -9.62
C ASP A 136 -3.97 3.72 -9.93
N THR A 137 -4.68 2.85 -9.22
CA THR A 137 -6.13 2.65 -9.32
C THR A 137 -6.92 3.46 -8.28
N GLU A 138 -6.28 3.97 -7.22
CA GLU A 138 -6.93 4.67 -6.10
C GLU A 138 -6.59 6.18 -5.96
N ASN A 139 -5.68 6.70 -6.78
CA ASN A 139 -5.18 8.07 -6.84
C ASN A 139 -4.38 8.44 -5.58
N THR A 140 -3.58 7.48 -5.12
CA THR A 140 -2.81 7.56 -3.88
C THR A 140 -1.36 8.00 -4.12
N PHE A 141 -0.91 8.06 -5.37
CA PHE A 141 0.46 8.43 -5.70
C PHE A 141 0.78 9.88 -5.31
N SER A 142 1.80 10.07 -4.48
CA SER A 142 2.20 11.40 -3.99
C SER A 142 3.63 11.76 -4.41
N LYS A 143 3.75 12.73 -5.32
CA LYS A 143 5.05 13.28 -5.75
C LYS A 143 5.85 13.84 -4.56
N GLU A 144 5.20 14.56 -3.66
CA GLU A 144 5.86 15.14 -2.48
C GLU A 144 6.40 14.06 -1.54
N LYS A 145 5.65 12.96 -1.36
CA LYS A 145 6.14 11.80 -0.60
C LYS A 145 7.38 11.20 -1.24
N ILE A 146 7.36 10.99 -2.57
CA ILE A 146 8.53 10.48 -3.32
C ILE A 146 9.75 11.40 -3.12
N LYS A 147 9.58 12.73 -3.21
CA LYS A 147 10.69 13.68 -3.01
C LYS A 147 11.29 13.57 -1.60
N ARG A 148 10.47 13.46 -0.56
CA ARG A 148 10.94 13.28 0.82
C ARG A 148 11.73 11.98 1.00
N ILE A 149 11.22 10.87 0.46
CA ILE A 149 11.91 9.58 0.52
C ILE A 149 13.23 9.62 -0.27
N ALA A 150 13.24 10.26 -1.45
CA ALA A 150 14.46 10.43 -2.25
C ALA A 150 15.55 11.18 -1.47
N LYS A 151 15.19 12.30 -0.83
CA LYS A 151 16.11 13.06 0.04
C LYS A 151 16.64 12.22 1.19
N ARG A 152 15.80 11.42 1.86
CA ARG A 152 16.25 10.49 2.91
C ARG A 152 17.34 9.53 2.42
N PHE A 153 17.19 9.00 1.21
CA PHE A 153 18.19 8.13 0.61
C PHE A 153 19.35 8.87 -0.08
N GLY A 154 19.46 10.19 0.08
CA GLY A 154 20.52 11.00 -0.51
C GLY A 154 20.48 11.07 -2.04
N MET A 155 19.29 10.95 -2.64
CA MET A 155 19.09 11.00 -4.08
C MET A 155 18.45 12.31 -4.54
N ASP A 156 18.75 12.73 -5.77
CA ASP A 156 18.11 13.88 -6.40
C ASP A 156 16.62 13.59 -6.66
N PRO A 157 15.68 14.33 -6.02
CA PRO A 157 14.26 14.09 -6.19
C PRO A 157 13.76 14.22 -7.63
N LYS A 158 14.36 15.10 -8.44
CA LYS A 158 13.95 15.28 -9.85
C LYS A 158 14.32 14.05 -10.68
N LYS A 159 15.52 13.50 -10.47
CA LYS A 159 15.95 12.26 -11.13
C LYS A 159 15.09 11.07 -10.70
N VAL A 160 14.80 10.94 -9.41
CA VAL A 160 13.95 9.85 -8.88
C VAL A 160 12.54 9.91 -9.48
N LEU A 161 11.92 11.09 -9.53
CA LEU A 161 10.61 11.26 -10.16
C LEU A 161 10.62 10.91 -11.64
N SER A 162 11.68 11.27 -12.37
CA SER A 162 11.82 10.93 -13.80
C SER A 162 11.99 9.41 -14.05
N GLY A 163 12.40 8.66 -13.03
CA GLY A 163 12.53 7.20 -13.06
C GLY A 163 11.23 6.44 -12.77
N ILE A 164 10.13 7.14 -12.45
CA ILE A 164 8.84 6.54 -12.13
C ILE A 164 7.83 6.87 -13.25
N PHE A 165 7.46 5.86 -14.02
CA PHE A 165 6.40 5.93 -15.02
C PHE A 165 5.05 5.68 -14.36
N HIS A 166 4.31 6.74 -14.10
CA HIS A 166 3.01 6.69 -13.45
C HIS A 166 1.85 6.64 -14.45
N ALA A 167 0.87 5.77 -14.20
CA ALA A 167 -0.38 5.71 -14.95
C ALA A 167 -1.58 5.68 -13.99
N ARG A 168 -2.53 6.59 -14.20
CA ARG A 168 -3.83 6.59 -13.53
C ARG A 168 -4.76 5.61 -14.24
N ILE A 169 -5.29 4.64 -13.52
CA ILE A 169 -6.13 3.57 -14.06
C ILE A 169 -7.59 3.80 -13.65
N PHE A 170 -8.51 3.60 -14.59
CA PHE A 170 -9.93 3.96 -14.44
C PHE A 170 -10.89 2.80 -14.61
N SER A 171 -10.46 1.69 -15.21
CA SER A 171 -11.27 0.48 -15.37
C SER A 171 -10.41 -0.79 -15.38
N SER A 172 -11.02 -1.95 -15.17
CA SER A 172 -10.35 -3.26 -15.19
C SER A 172 -9.77 -3.62 -16.57
N ASP A 173 -10.42 -3.17 -17.65
CA ASP A 173 -9.91 -3.33 -19.00
C ASP A 173 -8.68 -2.44 -19.22
N HIS A 174 -8.75 -1.16 -18.82
CA HIS A 174 -7.60 -0.26 -18.83
C HIS A 174 -6.45 -0.81 -17.97
N GLN A 175 -6.74 -1.44 -16.83
CA GLN A 175 -5.73 -2.10 -16.00
C GLN A 175 -5.02 -3.23 -16.75
N SER A 176 -5.75 -4.07 -17.48
CA SER A 176 -5.19 -5.15 -18.30
C SER A 176 -4.29 -4.60 -19.41
N GLN A 177 -4.75 -3.56 -20.12
CA GLN A 177 -3.97 -2.90 -21.16
C GLN A 177 -2.67 -2.29 -20.62
N MET A 178 -2.72 -1.68 -19.43
CA MET A 178 -1.56 -1.03 -18.83
C MET A 178 -0.53 -2.02 -18.28
N ILE A 179 -0.92 -3.24 -17.90
CA ILE A 179 0.02 -4.33 -17.59
C ILE A 179 0.84 -4.67 -18.85
N THR A 180 0.21 -4.77 -20.02
CA THR A 180 0.93 -4.99 -21.30
C THR A 180 1.87 -3.82 -21.65
N LYS A 181 1.46 -2.57 -21.34
CA LYS A 181 2.36 -1.40 -21.51
C LYS A 181 3.51 -1.42 -20.51
N ALA A 182 3.32 -1.90 -19.29
CA ALA A 182 4.38 -2.07 -18.31
C ALA A 182 5.45 -3.07 -18.79
N GLU A 183 5.05 -4.15 -19.46
CA GLU A 183 5.98 -5.08 -20.15
C GLU A 183 6.86 -4.33 -21.16
N THR A 184 6.26 -3.46 -21.97
CA THR A 184 7.00 -2.62 -22.93
C THR A 184 8.01 -1.68 -22.23
N LEU A 185 7.67 -1.15 -21.06
CA LEU A 185 8.58 -0.30 -20.27
C LEU A 185 9.74 -1.10 -19.68
N CYS A 186 9.51 -2.34 -19.25
CA CYS A 186 10.57 -3.24 -18.77
C CYS A 186 11.63 -3.40 -19.86
N LYS A 187 11.18 -3.67 -21.09
CA LYS A 187 12.05 -3.78 -22.27
C LYS A 187 12.77 -2.48 -22.63
N THR A 188 12.02 -1.40 -22.86
CA THR A 188 12.55 -0.20 -23.55
C THR A 188 13.17 0.84 -22.62
N ARG A 189 12.82 0.81 -21.34
CA ARG A 189 13.19 1.87 -20.39
C ARG A 189 13.93 1.35 -19.16
N GLY A 190 14.16 0.04 -19.04
CA GLY A 190 14.86 -0.56 -17.90
C GLY A 190 14.03 -0.51 -16.62
N VAL A 191 12.71 -0.69 -16.74
CA VAL A 191 11.84 -0.87 -15.56
C VAL A 191 12.09 -2.25 -14.97
N ARG A 192 12.32 -2.32 -13.65
CA ARG A 192 12.46 -3.58 -12.89
C ARG A 192 11.59 -3.65 -11.65
N LEU A 193 10.66 -2.70 -11.47
CA LEU A 193 9.59 -2.75 -10.48
C LEU A 193 8.27 -2.38 -11.14
N ILE A 194 7.26 -3.22 -10.96
CA ILE A 194 5.88 -2.91 -11.29
C ILE A 194 5.10 -2.81 -9.99
N VAL A 195 4.46 -1.67 -9.75
CA VAL A 195 3.57 -1.45 -8.61
C VAL A 195 2.13 -1.37 -9.14
N MET A 196 1.24 -2.15 -8.53
CA MET A 196 -0.21 -2.04 -8.72
C MET A 196 -0.84 -1.62 -7.39
N ASP A 197 -1.23 -0.35 -7.28
CA ASP A 197 -1.82 0.23 -6.08
C ASP A 197 -3.25 0.74 -6.37
N SER A 198 -4.31 -0.03 -6.13
CA SER A 198 -4.36 -1.44 -5.70
C SER A 198 -4.99 -2.35 -6.76
N LEU A 199 -4.64 -3.65 -6.71
CA LEU A 199 -5.10 -4.65 -7.68
C LEU A 199 -6.63 -4.84 -7.66
N MET A 200 -7.23 -4.75 -6.47
CA MET A 200 -8.62 -5.14 -6.25
C MET A 200 -9.63 -3.99 -6.28
N ALA A 201 -9.20 -2.73 -6.25
CA ALA A 201 -10.13 -1.59 -6.17
C ALA A 201 -11.16 -1.59 -7.33
N LEU A 202 -10.69 -1.63 -8.57
CA LEU A 202 -11.55 -1.62 -9.76
C LEU A 202 -12.32 -2.94 -9.93
N MET A 203 -11.69 -4.07 -9.60
CA MET A 203 -12.34 -5.38 -9.68
C MET A 203 -13.55 -5.51 -8.74
N ARG A 204 -13.52 -4.83 -7.59
CA ARG A 204 -14.67 -4.79 -6.68
C ARG A 204 -15.78 -3.86 -7.16
N ALA A 205 -15.42 -2.77 -7.82
CA ALA A 205 -16.40 -1.80 -8.32
C ALA A 205 -17.14 -2.32 -9.56
N GLU A 206 -16.45 -3.02 -10.47
CA GLU A 206 -17.03 -3.44 -11.75
C GLU A 206 -17.72 -4.81 -11.71
N TYR A 207 -17.27 -5.72 -10.84
CA TYR A 207 -17.77 -7.09 -10.79
C TYR A 207 -18.50 -7.37 -9.47
N VAL A 208 -19.68 -6.74 -9.34
CA VAL A 208 -20.53 -6.83 -8.15
C VAL A 208 -21.48 -8.05 -8.24
N GLY A 209 -21.66 -8.73 -7.11
CA GLY A 209 -22.61 -9.84 -6.98
C GLY A 209 -22.03 -11.22 -7.32
N ILE A 210 -22.69 -12.27 -6.82
CA ILE A 210 -22.22 -13.67 -6.92
C ILE A 210 -22.14 -14.13 -8.38
N GLY A 211 -23.08 -13.71 -9.24
CA GLY A 211 -23.09 -14.08 -10.66
C GLY A 211 -21.89 -13.60 -11.46
N MET A 212 -21.20 -12.54 -11.02
CA MET A 212 -20.01 -11.99 -11.67
C MET A 212 -18.70 -12.55 -11.10
N LEU A 213 -18.77 -13.39 -10.06
CA LEU A 213 -17.60 -13.92 -9.37
C LEU A 213 -16.68 -14.69 -10.33
N ALA A 214 -17.23 -15.60 -11.13
CA ALA A 214 -16.44 -16.41 -12.07
C ALA A 214 -15.69 -15.53 -13.09
N ARG A 215 -16.37 -14.51 -13.64
CA ARG A 215 -15.76 -13.56 -14.59
C ARG A 215 -14.66 -12.74 -13.91
N ARG A 216 -14.91 -12.22 -12.70
CA ARG A 216 -13.93 -11.49 -11.91
C ARG A 216 -12.67 -12.33 -11.66
N GLN A 217 -12.89 -13.58 -11.24
CA GLN A 217 -11.82 -14.54 -10.98
C GLN A 217 -11.01 -14.82 -12.25
N SER A 218 -11.66 -15.00 -13.40
CA SER A 218 -10.99 -15.20 -14.69
C SER A 218 -10.10 -14.01 -15.09
N VAL A 219 -10.64 -12.78 -15.01
CA VAL A 219 -9.88 -11.56 -15.33
C VAL A 219 -8.69 -11.38 -14.39
N LEU A 220 -8.89 -11.58 -13.09
CA LEU A 220 -7.80 -11.55 -12.10
C LEU A 220 -6.71 -12.58 -12.40
N ASN A 221 -7.11 -13.80 -12.75
CA ASN A 221 -6.17 -14.88 -13.08
C ASN A 221 -5.26 -14.48 -14.25
N ASN A 222 -5.86 -13.92 -15.30
CA ASN A 222 -5.12 -13.48 -16.47
C ASN A 222 -4.13 -12.35 -16.14
N MET A 223 -4.54 -11.38 -15.31
CA MET A 223 -3.65 -10.29 -14.85
C MET A 223 -2.47 -10.82 -14.02
N ILE A 224 -2.73 -11.73 -13.08
CA ILE A 224 -1.69 -12.30 -12.22
C ILE A 224 -0.69 -13.12 -13.04
N HIS A 225 -1.16 -13.98 -13.95
CA HIS A 225 -0.27 -14.74 -14.82
C HIS A 225 0.54 -13.85 -15.78
N ALA A 226 -0.08 -12.79 -16.32
CA ALA A 226 0.65 -11.82 -17.13
C ALA A 226 1.78 -11.15 -16.33
N LEU A 227 1.49 -10.72 -15.09
CA LEU A 227 2.49 -10.13 -14.21
C LEU A 227 3.59 -11.13 -13.82
N SER A 228 3.26 -12.39 -13.53
CA SER A 228 4.27 -13.44 -13.23
C SER A 228 5.20 -13.66 -14.41
N ARG A 229 4.64 -13.78 -15.62
CA ARG A 229 5.43 -13.90 -16.85
C ARG A 229 6.36 -12.71 -17.04
N ILE A 230 5.88 -11.49 -16.81
CA ILE A 230 6.71 -10.28 -16.92
C ILE A 230 7.82 -10.29 -15.85
N ALA A 231 7.49 -10.68 -14.61
CA ALA A 231 8.45 -10.80 -13.51
C ALA A 231 9.60 -11.73 -13.87
N GLU A 232 9.30 -12.93 -14.35
CA GLU A 232 10.29 -13.95 -14.71
C GLU A 232 11.09 -13.55 -15.97
N THR A 233 10.40 -13.07 -17.03
CA THR A 233 11.04 -12.73 -18.31
C THR A 233 12.07 -11.61 -18.16
N TYR A 234 11.72 -10.56 -17.40
CA TYR A 234 12.52 -9.34 -17.29
C TYR A 234 13.26 -9.22 -15.94
N ASN A 235 13.22 -10.28 -15.12
CA ASN A 235 13.70 -10.30 -13.75
C ASN A 235 13.26 -9.03 -12.98
N CYS A 236 11.96 -8.73 -13.01
CA CYS A 236 11.38 -7.57 -12.34
C CYS A 236 10.64 -7.98 -11.07
N ALA A 237 10.61 -7.11 -10.09
CA ALA A 237 9.80 -7.28 -8.89
C ALA A 237 8.38 -6.75 -9.14
N VAL A 238 7.35 -7.45 -8.65
CA VAL A 238 5.96 -6.99 -8.75
C VAL A 238 5.37 -6.81 -7.35
N LEU A 239 4.94 -5.59 -7.04
CA LEU A 239 4.24 -5.25 -5.81
C LEU A 239 2.76 -5.03 -6.09
N LEU A 240 1.94 -5.86 -5.45
CA LEU A 240 0.49 -5.77 -5.48
C LEU A 240 0.01 -5.30 -4.12
N THR A 241 -0.65 -4.15 -4.05
CA THR A 241 -1.37 -3.80 -2.82
C THR A 241 -2.79 -4.31 -2.88
N ASN A 242 -3.30 -4.73 -1.73
CA ASN A 242 -4.67 -5.22 -1.62
C ASN A 242 -5.32 -4.82 -0.29
N GLN A 243 -6.63 -4.73 -0.27
CA GLN A 243 -7.41 -4.44 0.93
C GLN A 243 -7.91 -5.74 1.55
N VAL A 244 -8.22 -5.71 2.84
CA VAL A 244 -8.89 -6.82 3.53
C VAL A 244 -10.40 -6.65 3.44
N ALA A 245 -11.12 -7.77 3.39
CA ALA A 245 -12.54 -7.80 3.70
C ALA A 245 -12.75 -8.64 4.96
N THR A 246 -13.63 -8.18 5.84
CA THR A 246 -14.06 -8.95 6.99
C THR A 246 -14.88 -10.14 6.50
N LYS A 247 -14.40 -11.37 6.69
CA LYS A 247 -15.27 -12.54 6.66
C LYS A 247 -15.89 -12.69 8.04
N MET A 248 -17.22 -12.57 8.13
CA MET A 248 -17.95 -13.05 9.30
C MET A 248 -18.09 -14.56 9.16
N MET A 249 -17.38 -15.34 9.99
CA MET A 249 -17.48 -16.79 10.04
C MET A 249 -18.00 -17.20 11.43
N GLY A 250 -19.32 -17.07 11.62
CA GLY A 250 -19.95 -17.34 12.92
C GLY A 250 -19.35 -16.50 14.05
N MET A 251 -19.00 -17.13 15.17
CA MET A 251 -18.44 -16.47 16.37
C MET A 251 -16.98 -15.98 16.20
N PHE A 252 -16.35 -16.22 15.05
CA PHE A 252 -15.00 -15.76 14.72
C PHE A 252 -15.03 -14.84 13.50
N SER A 253 -14.47 -13.64 13.63
CA SER A 253 -14.25 -12.73 12.50
C SER A 253 -12.77 -12.79 12.09
N GLY A 254 -12.52 -13.06 10.81
CA GLY A 254 -11.18 -13.10 10.22
C GLY A 254 -11.04 -12.01 9.16
N ASN A 255 -9.89 -11.34 9.12
CA ASN A 255 -9.55 -10.38 8.07
C ASN A 255 -8.73 -11.10 7.00
N ASP A 256 -9.41 -11.57 5.95
CA ASP A 256 -8.76 -12.19 4.79
C ASP A 256 -8.52 -11.15 3.67
N ALA A 257 -7.48 -11.39 2.86
CA ALA A 257 -7.26 -10.64 1.64
C ALA A 257 -8.43 -10.83 0.64
N ILE A 258 -8.78 -9.77 -0.08
CA ILE A 258 -9.87 -9.81 -1.06
C ILE A 258 -9.36 -10.40 -2.38
N GLY A 259 -10.12 -11.28 -3.02
CA GLY A 259 -9.74 -11.90 -4.31
C GLY A 259 -9.62 -13.43 -4.23
N GLY A 260 -9.70 -13.97 -3.01
CA GLY A 260 -9.79 -15.41 -2.77
C GLY A 260 -8.56 -16.18 -3.22
N ASN A 261 -8.77 -17.44 -3.59
CA ASN A 261 -7.67 -18.39 -3.84
C ASN A 261 -6.78 -18.01 -5.04
N ILE A 262 -7.26 -17.20 -5.99
CA ILE A 262 -6.47 -16.85 -7.17
C ILE A 262 -5.28 -15.99 -6.79
N ILE A 263 -5.49 -14.95 -5.98
CA ILE A 263 -4.39 -14.12 -5.50
C ILE A 263 -3.52 -14.91 -4.53
N ALA A 264 -4.14 -15.74 -3.69
CA ALA A 264 -3.42 -16.60 -2.74
C ALA A 264 -2.43 -17.55 -3.43
N HIS A 265 -2.84 -18.22 -4.52
CA HIS A 265 -1.98 -19.16 -5.24
C HIS A 265 -1.11 -18.50 -6.32
N GLY A 266 -1.46 -17.30 -6.77
CA GLY A 266 -0.77 -16.62 -7.84
C GLY A 266 0.35 -15.67 -7.37
N CYS A 267 0.37 -15.29 -6.10
CA CYS A 267 1.46 -14.51 -5.51
C CYS A 267 2.46 -15.45 -4.83
N HIS A 268 3.75 -15.14 -4.95
CA HIS A 268 4.81 -15.91 -4.31
C HIS A 268 4.94 -15.54 -2.82
N PHE A 269 4.85 -14.24 -2.52
CA PHE A 269 4.91 -13.73 -1.16
C PHE A 269 3.62 -13.01 -0.82
N ARG A 270 3.11 -13.23 0.40
CA ARG A 270 1.92 -12.57 0.92
C ARG A 270 2.20 -12.05 2.31
N VAL A 271 2.16 -10.72 2.44
CA VAL A 271 2.50 -10.02 3.68
C VAL A 271 1.28 -9.25 4.17
N MET A 272 0.82 -9.59 5.37
CA MET A 272 -0.29 -8.90 6.02
C MET A 272 0.23 -7.74 6.87
N PHE A 273 -0.22 -6.53 6.55
CA PHE A 273 0.01 -5.34 7.36
C PHE A 273 -1.13 -5.16 8.38
N LYS A 274 -0.78 -5.01 9.65
CA LYS A 274 -1.70 -4.79 10.77
C LYS A 274 -1.44 -3.42 11.40
N THR A 275 -2.52 -2.76 11.83
CA THR A 275 -2.47 -1.57 12.70
C THR A 275 -2.52 -2.01 14.17
N LYS A 276 -1.85 -1.28 15.09
CA LYS A 276 -2.02 -1.50 16.53
C LYS A 276 -3.27 -0.77 17.02
N GLY A 277 -4.36 -1.50 17.18
CA GLY A 277 -5.56 -1.09 17.95
C GLY A 277 -6.39 0.05 17.36
N PHE A 278 -7.67 0.09 17.72
CA PHE A 278 -8.62 1.16 17.36
C PHE A 278 -8.42 2.44 18.22
N SER A 279 -7.59 2.37 19.27
CA SER A 279 -7.54 3.37 20.35
C SER A 279 -6.47 4.47 20.19
N SER A 280 -5.67 4.47 19.12
CA SER A 280 -4.76 5.59 18.84
C SER A 280 -4.52 5.75 17.34
N ASN A 281 -5.34 6.56 16.67
CA ASN A 281 -5.16 6.90 15.26
C ASN A 281 -3.86 7.68 14.96
N ASN A 282 -3.03 8.00 15.97
CA ASN A 282 -1.75 8.70 15.84
C ASN A 282 -0.50 7.81 15.88
N SER A 283 -0.60 6.51 16.16
CA SER A 283 0.61 5.68 16.17
C SER A 283 1.15 5.53 14.74
N LEU A 284 2.44 5.82 14.54
CA LEU A 284 3.14 5.57 13.27
C LEU A 284 3.54 4.09 13.12
N LYS A 285 3.44 3.32 14.21
CA LYS A 285 3.86 1.93 14.29
C LYS A 285 2.90 0.97 13.59
N ARG A 286 3.46 0.03 12.85
CA ARG A 286 2.75 -1.02 12.11
C ARG A 286 3.44 -2.35 12.32
N ARG A 287 2.74 -3.43 11.98
CA ARG A 287 3.26 -4.79 12.03
C ARG A 287 3.04 -5.48 10.69
N ALA A 288 4.08 -6.06 10.13
CA ALA A 288 4.03 -6.93 8.97
C ALA A 288 4.10 -8.38 9.43
N VAL A 289 3.33 -9.26 8.80
CA VAL A 289 3.31 -10.70 9.07
C VAL A 289 3.38 -11.43 7.75
N ILE A 290 4.33 -12.35 7.59
CA ILE A 290 4.36 -13.26 6.45
C ILE A 290 3.24 -14.27 6.62
N VAL A 291 2.33 -14.29 5.66
CA VAL A 291 1.20 -15.21 5.63
C VAL A 291 1.46 -16.36 4.68
N ASP A 292 2.20 -16.09 3.60
CA ASP A 292 2.57 -17.09 2.61
C ASP A 292 3.92 -16.72 1.98
N ALA A 293 4.82 -17.69 1.88
CA ALA A 293 6.12 -17.60 1.25
C ALA A 293 6.63 -19.02 0.94
N PRO A 294 7.33 -19.25 -0.19
CA PRO A 294 7.78 -20.59 -0.57
C PRO A 294 8.94 -21.11 0.28
N ASP A 295 9.81 -20.21 0.72
CA ASP A 295 11.11 -20.49 1.33
C ASP A 295 11.29 -19.88 2.73
N LEU A 296 10.37 -19.00 3.15
CA LEU A 296 10.47 -18.29 4.42
C LEU A 296 9.44 -18.79 5.44
N PRO A 297 9.83 -18.99 6.71
CA PRO A 297 8.90 -19.34 7.77
C PRO A 297 7.94 -18.17 8.07
N PRO A 298 6.75 -18.44 8.63
CA PRO A 298 5.87 -17.39 9.13
C PRO A 298 6.55 -16.56 10.22
N GLU A 299 6.88 -15.31 9.90
CA GLU A 299 7.51 -14.35 10.81
C GLU A 299 6.75 -13.02 10.83
N GLU A 300 6.97 -12.23 11.88
CA GLU A 300 6.47 -10.87 11.99
C GLU A 300 7.57 -9.86 12.31
N ALA A 301 7.38 -8.64 11.81
CA ALA A 301 8.25 -7.50 12.04
C ALA A 301 7.43 -6.26 12.36
N GLU A 302 7.97 -5.41 13.22
CA GLU A 302 7.43 -4.07 13.46
C GLU A 302 8.17 -3.05 12.59
N PHE A 303 7.44 -2.06 12.07
CA PHE A 303 7.99 -0.98 11.28
C PHE A 303 7.17 0.30 11.50
N TYR A 304 7.68 1.43 11.01
CA TYR A 304 7.06 2.73 11.21
C TYR A 304 6.80 3.44 9.88
N ILE A 305 5.63 4.07 9.77
CA ILE A 305 5.29 4.96 8.68
C ILE A 305 5.70 6.37 9.08
N THR A 306 6.79 6.88 8.51
CA THR A 306 7.31 8.23 8.81
C THR A 306 7.00 9.19 7.67
N SER A 307 7.26 10.49 7.85
CA SER A 307 7.15 11.51 6.78
C SER A 307 8.03 11.18 5.56
N VAL A 308 9.14 10.48 5.78
CA VAL A 308 10.16 10.06 4.79
C VAL A 308 10.10 8.57 4.43
N GLY A 309 8.93 7.95 4.58
CA GLY A 309 8.66 6.57 4.12
C GLY A 309 8.70 5.54 5.24
N ILE A 310 8.95 4.28 4.89
CA ILE A 310 9.03 3.16 5.84
C ILE A 310 10.38 3.12 6.55
N ALA A 311 10.40 2.98 7.87
CA ALA A 311 11.62 2.94 8.69
C ALA A 311 11.48 2.01 9.90
N ASP A 312 12.59 1.72 10.58
CA ASP A 312 12.62 0.90 11.81
C ASP A 312 12.29 1.69 13.08
N THR A 313 12.31 3.02 13.02
CA THR A 313 12.02 3.93 14.15
C THR A 313 11.07 5.05 13.74
N GLU A 314 10.44 5.71 14.72
CA GLU A 314 9.57 6.87 14.49
C GLU A 314 10.34 8.08 13.93
N ASN A 315 11.58 8.26 14.40
CA ASN A 315 12.45 9.36 14.04
C ASN A 315 13.40 8.95 12.90
N ALA A 316 12.89 8.88 11.68
CA ALA A 316 13.74 8.73 10.50
C ALA A 316 14.29 10.10 10.08
N GLU A 317 15.56 10.37 10.40
CA GLU A 317 16.22 11.65 10.11
C GLU A 317 16.48 11.86 8.61
N MET A 318 16.33 13.09 8.14
CA MET A 318 16.83 13.53 6.83
C MET A 318 18.32 13.87 6.95
N PRO A 319 19.17 13.56 5.94
CA PRO A 319 20.55 14.01 5.94
C PRO A 319 20.61 15.54 6.13
N LYS A 320 21.41 16.02 7.08
CA LYS A 320 21.59 17.46 7.34
C LYS A 320 22.32 18.10 6.16
N GLY A 321 21.55 18.62 5.21
CA GLY A 321 22.05 19.31 4.03
C GLY A 321 20.91 19.60 3.07
N ASP A 322 20.55 20.88 2.97
CA ASP A 322 19.54 21.46 2.07
C ASP A 322 18.09 21.58 2.62
N THR A 323 17.95 22.50 3.58
CA THR A 323 16.67 23.07 4.05
C THR A 323 16.21 24.26 3.19
N SER A 324 16.61 24.34 1.91
CA SER A 324 16.06 25.38 1.03
C SER A 324 14.62 25.01 0.60
N GLY A 325 13.65 25.61 1.31
CA GLY A 325 12.28 25.81 0.82
C GLY A 325 11.31 24.62 0.91
N PHE A 326 11.41 23.77 1.92
CA PHE A 326 10.41 22.71 2.13
C PHE A 326 9.91 22.71 3.58
N GLU A 327 8.83 23.44 3.84
CA GLU A 327 8.00 23.19 5.01
C GLU A 327 7.38 21.79 4.86
N VAL A 328 7.46 20.99 5.91
CA VAL A 328 6.71 19.74 6.02
C VAL A 328 5.33 20.17 6.49
N PRO A 329 4.27 20.15 5.66
CA PRO A 329 2.93 20.20 6.23
C PRO A 329 2.81 18.94 7.10
N SER A 330 2.44 19.12 8.36
CA SER A 330 2.00 18.04 9.22
C SER A 330 0.91 17.27 8.47
N LEU A 331 1.25 16.12 7.89
CA LEU A 331 0.27 15.23 7.25
C LEU A 331 -0.73 14.63 8.26
N TYR A 332 -0.51 14.94 9.54
CA TYR A 332 -1.41 14.79 10.66
C TYR A 332 -1.34 16.11 11.43
N GLU A 333 -1.90 17.17 10.86
CA GLU A 333 -2.38 18.26 11.71
C GLU A 333 -3.40 17.63 12.66
N ASP A 334 -3.22 17.88 13.95
CA ASP A 334 -4.32 17.81 14.89
C ASP A 334 -5.48 18.56 14.22
N VAL A 335 -6.58 17.85 13.98
CA VAL A 335 -7.77 18.49 13.44
C VAL A 335 -8.25 19.42 14.55
N GLU A 336 -7.75 20.64 14.55
CA GLU A 336 -8.45 21.76 15.17
C GLU A 336 -9.82 21.81 14.49
N GLU A 337 -10.86 21.81 15.34
CA GLU A 337 -12.25 21.85 14.93
C GLU A 337 -12.59 23.24 14.38
N GLU A 338 -12.13 23.56 13.17
CA GLU A 338 -12.61 24.71 12.42
C GLU A 338 -13.06 24.27 11.02
N GLU A 339 -14.37 24.02 10.89
CA GLU A 339 -15.25 24.54 9.83
C GLU A 339 -16.59 23.79 9.84
N VAL A 340 -17.45 24.14 10.82
CA VAL A 340 -18.91 24.11 10.62
C VAL A 340 -19.50 25.36 11.26
N ALA A 341 -19.14 26.54 10.72
CA ALA A 341 -19.78 27.79 11.11
C ALA A 341 -19.81 28.77 9.92
N ALA A 342 -20.37 28.34 8.80
CA ALA A 342 -20.94 29.29 7.85
C ALA A 342 -22.38 29.58 8.29
N SER A 343 -22.60 30.84 8.70
CA SER A 343 -23.83 31.50 9.16
C SER A 343 -24.05 31.52 10.68
N ILE A 344 -23.73 32.66 11.31
CA ILE A 344 -24.54 33.39 12.30
C ILE A 344 -23.88 34.77 12.54
N ASP A 345 -24.74 35.78 12.64
CA ASP A 345 -24.51 37.22 12.80
C ASP A 345 -23.58 37.61 13.98
N PRO A 346 -22.69 38.63 13.84
CA PRO A 346 -21.83 39.09 14.91
C PRO A 346 -22.45 40.27 15.66
N GLU A 347 -23.48 40.03 16.48
CA GLU A 347 -23.98 41.06 17.42
C GLU A 347 -24.76 40.42 18.58
N ALA A 348 -24.06 39.92 19.61
CA ALA A 348 -24.60 39.75 20.97
C ALA A 348 -23.52 39.42 22.00
N THR A 349 -23.16 40.44 22.79
CA THR A 349 -22.94 40.41 24.26
C THR A 349 -21.86 39.52 24.90
N SER A 350 -20.97 40.24 25.58
CA SER A 350 -20.08 39.85 26.67
C SER A 350 -20.74 39.12 27.84
N GLU A 351 -19.97 38.23 28.48
CA GLU A 351 -19.84 37.91 29.93
C GLU A 351 -19.73 36.38 30.20
N ASN A 352 -18.80 36.00 31.09
CA ASN A 352 -18.64 34.68 31.75
C ASN A 352 -17.78 33.57 31.08
N GLY A 353 -16.56 33.89 30.64
CA GLY A 353 -15.61 32.93 30.07
C GLY A 353 -14.70 32.15 31.06
N ASP A 354 -14.64 32.50 32.35
CA ASP A 354 -13.64 31.93 33.27
C ASP A 354 -14.03 30.55 33.85
N GLY A 355 -15.26 30.39 34.35
CA GLY A 355 -15.69 29.14 35.00
C GLY A 355 -15.79 27.92 34.09
N GLU A 356 -15.87 28.11 32.76
CA GLU A 356 -15.91 26.99 31.81
C GLU A 356 -14.53 26.39 31.62
N LYS A 357 -13.51 27.26 31.53
CA LYS A 357 -12.11 26.83 31.50
C LYS A 357 -11.73 26.11 32.79
N GLU A 358 -12.25 26.56 33.93
CA GLU A 358 -12.02 25.93 35.23
C GLU A 358 -12.61 24.50 35.30
N LEU A 359 -13.87 24.30 34.90
CA LEU A 359 -14.51 22.99 34.93
C LEU A 359 -13.88 21.96 33.96
N ILE A 360 -13.33 22.41 32.83
CA ILE A 360 -12.64 21.55 31.86
C ILE A 360 -11.32 20.98 32.42
N THR A 361 -10.73 21.62 33.43
CA THR A 361 -9.51 21.09 34.08
C THR A 361 -9.78 19.84 34.93
N VAL A 362 -11.04 19.60 35.32
CA VAL A 362 -11.42 18.39 36.08
C VAL A 362 -11.44 17.19 35.13
N LYS A 363 -10.56 16.23 35.41
CA LYS A 363 -10.43 14.99 34.62
C LYS A 363 -11.79 14.30 34.43
N GLY A 364 -12.14 14.07 33.16
CA GLY A 364 -13.39 13.42 32.77
C GLY A 364 -14.52 14.39 32.38
N ILE A 365 -14.33 15.69 32.52
CA ILE A 365 -15.25 16.74 32.05
C ILE A 365 -14.69 17.34 30.75
N GLY A 366 -15.33 17.05 29.61
CA GLY A 366 -15.01 17.71 28.34
C GLY A 366 -15.77 19.03 28.18
N ALA A 367 -15.39 19.85 27.19
CA ALA A 367 -16.01 21.16 26.92
C ALA A 367 -17.54 21.10 26.80
N GLY A 368 -18.08 20.15 26.03
CA GLY A 368 -19.53 19.97 25.91
C GLY A 368 -20.23 19.62 27.23
N MET A 369 -19.54 18.97 28.17
CA MET A 369 -20.07 18.66 29.49
C MET A 369 -19.98 19.87 30.43
N ALA A 370 -18.90 20.65 30.36
CA ALA A 370 -18.75 21.90 31.12
C ALA A 370 -19.87 22.91 30.79
N VAL A 371 -20.24 23.03 29.51
CA VAL A 371 -21.39 23.85 29.07
C VAL A 371 -22.70 23.36 29.69
N GLN A 372 -22.92 22.04 29.75
CA GLN A 372 -24.13 21.48 30.35
C GLN A 372 -24.17 21.64 31.87
N LEU A 373 -23.03 21.53 32.54
CA LEU A 373 -22.89 21.79 33.98
C LEU A 373 -23.21 23.24 34.32
N LYS A 374 -22.73 24.21 33.53
CA LYS A 374 -23.12 25.62 33.65
C LYS A 374 -24.61 25.84 33.46
N LYS A 375 -25.21 25.21 32.44
CA LYS A 375 -26.68 25.26 32.25
C LYS A 375 -27.45 24.66 33.42
N ALA A 376 -26.84 23.71 34.14
CA ALA A 376 -27.39 23.13 35.36
C ALA A 376 -27.09 23.96 36.63
N GLY A 377 -26.45 25.12 36.50
CA GLY A 377 -26.14 26.05 37.59
C GLY A 377 -24.78 25.85 38.25
N ILE A 378 -23.88 25.07 37.66
CA ILE A 378 -22.54 24.81 38.18
C ILE A 378 -21.52 25.63 37.39
N ASN A 379 -20.99 26.68 38.00
CA ASN A 379 -20.09 27.65 37.37
C ASN A 379 -18.64 27.56 37.85
N SER A 380 -18.36 26.81 38.92
CA SER A 380 -17.01 26.61 39.45
C SER A 380 -16.78 25.17 39.92
N VAL A 381 -15.51 24.81 40.15
CA VAL A 381 -15.13 23.49 40.68
C VAL A 381 -15.64 23.29 42.11
N ASP A 382 -15.69 24.35 42.92
CA ASP A 382 -16.25 24.31 44.28
C ASP A 382 -17.76 24.05 44.30
N GLU A 383 -18.50 24.65 43.35
CA GLU A 383 -19.93 24.38 43.17
C GLU A 383 -20.17 22.94 42.71
N LEU A 384 -19.33 22.41 41.83
CA LEU A 384 -19.38 21.01 41.39
C LEU A 384 -19.19 20.04 42.58
N ILE A 385 -18.23 20.34 43.45
CA ILE A 385 -17.93 19.53 44.64
C ILE A 385 -19.07 19.55 45.66
N SER A 386 -19.76 20.69 45.77
CA SER A 386 -20.82 20.92 46.76
C SER A 386 -22.21 20.49 46.29
N ALA A 387 -22.40 20.26 44.99
CA ALA A 387 -23.67 19.85 44.40
C ALA A 387 -24.12 18.45 44.83
N GLN A 388 -25.44 18.25 45.00
CA GLN A 388 -26.00 16.93 45.24
C GLN A 388 -25.89 16.05 43.99
N PRO A 389 -25.21 14.88 44.05
CA PRO A 389 -24.89 14.09 42.86
C PRO A 389 -26.13 13.57 42.10
N GLU A 390 -27.18 13.24 42.84
CA GLU A 390 -28.44 12.70 42.32
C GLU A 390 -29.22 13.77 41.55
N GLU A 391 -29.26 15.00 42.09
CA GLU A 391 -29.90 16.14 41.47
C GLU A 391 -29.15 16.56 40.20
N LEU A 392 -27.81 16.62 40.26
CA LEU A 392 -26.99 17.01 39.12
C LEU A 392 -27.04 15.98 37.98
N ALA A 393 -27.04 14.68 38.30
CA ALA A 393 -27.20 13.61 37.31
C ALA A 393 -28.57 13.66 36.61
N SER A 394 -29.62 14.15 37.29
CA SER A 394 -30.95 14.32 36.70
C SER A 394 -31.07 15.54 35.77
N LYS A 395 -30.28 16.59 36.02
CA LYS A 395 -30.31 17.87 35.29
C LYS A 395 -29.36 17.89 34.07
N VAL A 396 -28.35 17.02 34.04
CA VAL A 396 -27.28 17.04 33.03
C VAL A 396 -27.39 15.82 32.11
N SER A 397 -27.66 16.06 30.83
CA SER A 397 -27.88 15.00 29.85
C SER A 397 -26.60 14.18 29.61
N GLY A 398 -26.68 12.86 29.79
CA GLY A 398 -25.53 11.95 29.60
C GLY A 398 -24.58 11.86 30.82
N ALA A 399 -24.89 12.54 31.92
CA ALA A 399 -24.24 12.34 33.21
C ALA A 399 -24.98 11.27 34.02
N SER A 400 -24.34 10.11 34.24
CA SER A 400 -24.85 9.13 35.20
C SER A 400 -24.40 9.49 36.62
N LEU A 401 -25.13 9.06 37.65
CA LEU A 401 -24.76 9.26 39.06
C LEU A 401 -23.29 8.87 39.33
N ARG A 402 -22.85 7.75 38.75
CA ARG A 402 -21.47 7.27 38.84
C ARG A 402 -20.45 8.24 38.22
N LYS A 403 -20.76 8.84 37.06
CA LYS A 403 -19.90 9.83 36.42
C LYS A 403 -19.81 11.12 37.22
N VAL A 404 -20.94 11.58 37.78
CA VAL A 404 -20.97 12.79 38.62
C VAL A 404 -20.10 12.61 39.87
N GLN A 405 -20.20 11.45 40.54
CA GLN A 405 -19.35 11.12 41.68
C GLN A 405 -17.86 11.02 41.31
N GLU A 406 -17.54 10.51 40.13
CA GLU A 406 -16.17 10.45 39.60
C GLU A 406 -15.60 11.86 39.36
N TRP A 407 -16.39 12.75 38.75
CA TRP A 407 -16.00 14.16 38.55
C TRP A 407 -15.76 14.88 39.87
N GLN A 408 -16.62 14.69 40.87
CA GLN A 408 -16.45 15.27 42.20
C GLN A 408 -15.22 14.73 42.94
N GLY A 409 -14.91 13.44 42.77
CA GLY A 409 -13.68 12.84 43.32
C GLY A 409 -12.41 13.42 42.70
N ASN A 410 -12.41 13.59 41.38
CA ASN A 410 -11.30 14.21 40.65
C ASN A 410 -11.14 15.70 41.01
N ALA A 411 -12.25 16.43 41.14
CA ALA A 411 -12.27 17.82 41.56
C ALA A 411 -11.71 18.01 42.98
N LYS A 412 -12.12 17.17 43.95
CA LYS A 412 -11.58 17.20 45.32
C LYS A 412 -10.08 16.91 45.36
N SER A 413 -9.62 15.96 44.56
CA SER A 413 -8.20 15.60 44.46
C SER A 413 -7.37 16.74 43.85
N MET A 414 -7.96 17.52 42.95
CA MET A 414 -7.32 18.66 42.31
C MET A 414 -7.15 19.87 43.25
N ILE A 415 -8.10 20.13 44.15
CA ILE A 415 -8.01 21.23 45.12
C ILE A 415 -7.07 20.88 46.29
N GLN A 416 -6.85 19.59 46.57
CA GLN A 416 -5.97 19.12 47.65
C GLN A 416 -4.50 18.94 47.23
N ALA A 417 -4.17 19.05 45.93
CA ALA A 417 -2.83 18.95 45.36
C ALA A 417 -2.24 20.34 45.12
#